data_AF-B9JVD2-F1
#
_entry.id   AF-B9JVD2-F1
#
_cell.length_a   1.000
_cell.length_b   1.000
_cell.length_c   1.000
_cell.angle_alpha   90.00
_cell.angle_beta   90.00
_cell.angle_gamma   90.00
#
_symmetry.space_group_name_H-M   'P 1'
#
loop_
_entity.id
_entity.type
_entity.pdbx_description
1 polymer ?
#
loop_
_entity_poly.entity_id
_entity_poly.type
_entity_poly.pdbx_seq_one_letter_code
_entity_poly.pdbx_strand_id
1 'polypeptide(L)'
;MITSLRFDLSAVQPEEGAPAPDRLVAGDPRFLTWSIDEPGQGLYAGVWQSTPGTWRIVYDEWEYFSVLEGYSIVTEDGGEPMHLRKGDRMILRPGFTGLWEVVETTTKDYVVRF
;
A
#
# COMPACT_ATOMS: atom_id res chain seq x y z
N MET A 1 3.62 1.37 -30.15
CA MET A 1 3.96 1.53 -28.73
C MET A 1 2.83 2.28 -28.07
N ILE A 2 2.30 1.76 -26.96
CA ILE A 2 1.36 2.49 -26.11
C ILE A 2 2.20 3.51 -25.33
N THR A 3 1.83 4.78 -25.36
CA THR A 3 2.57 5.89 -24.71
C THR A 3 1.83 6.48 -23.52
N SER A 4 0.66 5.93 -23.20
CA SER A 4 -0.15 6.31 -22.03
C SER A 4 -0.98 5.14 -21.57
N LEU A 5 -1.16 5.04 -20.25
CA LEU A 5 -2.01 4.05 -19.61
C LEU A 5 -3.09 4.77 -18.81
N ARG A 6 -4.31 4.22 -18.85
CA ARG A 6 -5.38 4.58 -17.93
C ARG A 6 -5.37 3.55 -16.81
N PHE A 7 -5.58 4.00 -15.57
CA PHE A 7 -5.87 3.08 -14.47
C PHE A 7 -7.24 2.45 -14.73
N ASP A 8 -7.22 1.23 -15.26
CA ASP A 8 -8.39 0.40 -15.52
C ASP A 8 -8.19 -0.95 -14.84
N LEU A 9 -8.78 -1.09 -13.65
CA LEU A 9 -8.69 -2.32 -12.84
C LEU A 9 -9.40 -3.49 -13.51
N SER A 10 -10.32 -3.26 -14.45
CA SER A 10 -11.01 -4.36 -15.16
C SER A 10 -10.11 -5.08 -16.15
N ALA A 11 -9.00 -4.44 -16.54
CA ALA A 11 -8.01 -5.00 -17.46
C ALA A 11 -6.91 -5.82 -16.78
N VAL A 12 -6.85 -5.81 -15.44
CA VAL A 12 -5.79 -6.46 -14.65
C VAL A 12 -6.40 -7.37 -13.60
N GLN A 13 -5.94 -8.61 -13.53
CA GLN A 13 -6.31 -9.48 -12.42
C GLN A 13 -5.45 -9.13 -11.19
N PRO A 14 -6.05 -8.97 -10.00
CA PRO A 14 -5.26 -8.69 -8.81
C PRO A 14 -4.45 -9.91 -8.38
N GLU A 15 -3.26 -9.65 -7.88
CA GLU A 15 -2.50 -10.60 -7.09
C GLU A 15 -3.02 -10.60 -5.64
N GLU A 16 -3.27 -11.80 -5.11
CA GLU A 16 -3.64 -11.99 -3.71
C GLU A 16 -2.40 -12.05 -2.82
N GLY A 17 -2.45 -11.38 -1.67
CA GLY A 17 -1.36 -11.36 -0.71
C GLY A 17 -1.84 -11.26 0.74
N ALA A 18 -0.88 -11.21 1.65
CA ALA A 18 -1.07 -10.95 3.07
C ALA A 18 0.26 -10.44 3.65
N PRO A 19 0.28 -9.84 4.86
CA PRO A 19 1.53 -9.56 5.55
C PRO A 19 2.34 -10.83 5.75
N ALA A 20 3.66 -10.70 5.78
CA ALA A 20 4.53 -11.79 6.19
C ALA A 20 4.14 -12.27 7.60
N PRO A 21 4.06 -13.60 7.87
CA PRO A 21 3.55 -14.11 9.14
C PRO A 21 4.29 -13.60 10.38
N ASP A 22 5.59 -13.32 10.25
CA ASP A 22 6.45 -12.76 11.31
C ASP A 22 6.24 -11.26 11.54
N ARG A 23 5.56 -10.56 10.62
CA ARG A 23 5.19 -9.15 10.74
C ARG A 23 3.75 -8.95 11.23
N LEU A 24 2.91 -9.98 11.18
CA LEU A 24 1.51 -9.89 11.59
C LEU A 24 1.38 -9.61 13.09
N VAL A 25 0.56 -8.62 13.46
CA VAL A 25 0.30 -8.24 14.85
C VAL A 25 -1.12 -8.60 15.26
N ALA A 26 -2.12 -8.32 14.42
CA ALA A 26 -3.52 -8.59 14.72
C ALA A 26 -4.37 -8.79 13.46
N GLY A 27 -5.44 -9.59 13.57
CA GLY A 27 -6.39 -9.86 12.49
C GLY A 27 -5.92 -10.92 11.50
N ASP A 28 -6.59 -10.95 10.33
CA ASP A 28 -6.23 -11.78 9.17
C ASP A 28 -6.35 -10.93 7.89
N PRO A 29 -5.52 -9.88 7.75
CA PRO A 29 -5.59 -8.98 6.61
C PRO A 29 -5.24 -9.72 5.31
N ARG A 30 -6.05 -9.48 4.28
CA ARG A 30 -5.90 -10.01 2.93
C ARG A 30 -5.70 -8.84 1.98
N PHE A 31 -4.71 -8.96 1.11
CA PHE A 31 -4.32 -7.95 0.16
C PHE A 31 -4.79 -8.31 -1.25
N LEU A 32 -5.11 -7.28 -2.01
CA LEU A 32 -5.25 -7.35 -3.46
C LEU A 32 -4.37 -6.26 -4.08
N THR A 33 -3.53 -6.63 -5.04
CA THR A 33 -2.65 -5.71 -5.76
C THR A 33 -2.93 -5.78 -7.26
N TRP A 34 -3.33 -4.66 -7.85
CA TRP A 34 -3.45 -4.48 -9.30
C TRP A 34 -2.25 -3.72 -9.83
N SER A 35 -1.26 -4.43 -10.38
CA SER A 35 -0.12 -3.81 -11.08
C SER A 35 -0.55 -3.27 -12.45
N ILE A 36 -0.60 -1.94 -12.59
CA ILE A 36 -1.04 -1.28 -13.83
C ILE A 36 0.14 -0.99 -14.75
N ASP A 37 1.29 -0.62 -14.20
CA ASP A 37 2.50 -0.35 -14.98
C ASP A 37 3.76 -0.82 -14.25
N GLU A 38 4.64 -1.47 -15.01
CA GLU A 38 5.92 -2.03 -14.55
C GLU A 38 6.97 -1.83 -15.66
N PRO A 39 7.43 -0.60 -15.92
CA PRO A 39 8.35 -0.30 -17.03
C PRO A 39 9.78 -0.87 -16.80
N GLY A 40 10.00 -1.59 -15.70
CA GLY A 40 11.30 -2.09 -15.25
C GLY A 40 12.03 -1.09 -14.36
N GLN A 41 13.31 -1.35 -14.09
CA GLN A 41 14.17 -0.52 -13.24
C GLN A 41 13.65 -0.29 -11.81
N GLY A 42 12.88 -1.26 -11.30
CA GLY A 42 12.33 -1.21 -9.95
C GLY A 42 11.16 -0.24 -9.78
N LEU A 43 10.59 0.31 -10.86
CA LEU A 43 9.43 1.20 -10.81
C LEU A 43 8.13 0.43 -11.02
N TYR A 44 7.17 0.64 -10.13
CA TYR A 44 5.85 0.01 -10.15
C TYR A 44 4.78 1.06 -9.87
N ALA A 45 3.64 0.95 -10.55
CA ALA A 45 2.47 1.77 -10.26
C ALA A 45 1.20 0.92 -10.35
N GLY A 46 0.27 1.12 -9.41
CA GLY A 46 -0.92 0.29 -9.33
C GLY A 46 -1.90 0.71 -8.25
N VAL A 47 -2.83 -0.19 -7.96
CA VAL A 47 -3.78 -0.07 -6.85
C VAL A 47 -3.56 -1.20 -5.87
N TRP A 48 -3.64 -0.90 -4.60
CA TRP A 48 -3.55 -1.88 -3.52
C TRP A 48 -4.78 -1.74 -2.61
N GLN A 49 -5.30 -2.86 -2.13
CA GLN A 49 -6.37 -2.92 -1.15
C GLN A 49 -5.97 -3.88 -0.02
N SER A 50 -6.38 -3.56 1.21
CA SER A 50 -6.33 -4.49 2.34
C SER A 50 -7.63 -4.52 3.12
N THR A 51 -8.02 -5.71 3.56
CA THR A 51 -9.03 -5.88 4.62
C THR A 51 -8.44 -5.52 6.00
N PRO A 52 -9.27 -5.38 7.05
CA PRO A 52 -8.80 -4.97 8.37
C PRO A 52 -7.76 -5.90 9.01
N GLY A 53 -6.79 -5.30 9.69
CA GLY A 53 -5.69 -5.98 10.38
C GLY A 53 -4.53 -5.03 10.68
N THR A 54 -3.56 -5.52 11.44
CA THR A 54 -2.38 -4.74 11.85
C THR A 54 -1.12 -5.55 11.64
N TRP A 55 -0.09 -4.94 11.06
CA TRP A 55 1.21 -5.57 10.87
C TRP A 55 2.35 -4.55 10.96
N ARG A 56 3.55 -5.08 11.20
CA ARG A 56 4.82 -4.35 11.15
C ARG A 56 5.21 -4.07 9.71
N ILE A 57 5.56 -2.83 9.43
CA ILE A 57 6.08 -2.41 8.12
C ILE A 57 7.55 -2.00 8.26
N VAL A 58 8.32 -2.38 7.25
CA VAL A 58 9.75 -2.06 7.08
C VAL A 58 9.91 -1.77 5.60
N TYR A 59 10.22 -0.52 5.27
CA TYR A 59 10.37 -0.04 3.91
C TYR A 59 11.83 0.02 3.53
N ASP A 60 12.22 -0.77 2.54
CA ASP A 60 13.51 -0.67 1.86
C ASP A 60 13.39 0.19 0.58
N GLU A 61 12.16 0.31 0.09
CA GLU A 61 11.73 1.03 -1.09
C GLU A 61 11.24 2.45 -0.78
N TRP A 62 11.15 3.27 -1.82
CA TRP A 62 10.44 4.54 -1.79
C TRP A 62 9.01 4.34 -2.30
N GLU A 63 8.00 4.78 -1.57
CA GLU A 63 6.59 4.70 -1.98
C GLU A 63 5.91 6.06 -1.86
N TYR A 64 5.15 6.46 -2.89
CA TYR A 64 4.08 7.44 -2.79
C TYR A 64 2.74 6.72 -2.93
N PHE A 65 1.74 7.11 -2.15
CA PHE A 65 0.37 6.61 -2.33
C PHE A 65 -0.69 7.67 -2.02
N SER A 66 -1.87 7.51 -2.62
CA SER A 66 -3.09 8.25 -2.29
C SER A 66 -4.20 7.29 -1.86
N VAL A 67 -4.83 7.54 -0.72
CA VAL A 67 -5.98 6.74 -0.26
C VAL A 67 -7.22 7.13 -1.05
N LEU A 68 -7.87 6.13 -1.64
CA LEU A 68 -9.08 6.26 -2.45
C LEU A 68 -10.35 6.10 -1.60
N GLU A 69 -10.30 5.21 -0.61
CA GLU A 69 -11.38 4.89 0.32
C GLU A 69 -10.85 4.13 1.54
N GLY A 70 -11.68 4.04 2.58
CA GLY A 70 -11.37 3.35 3.82
C GLY A 70 -10.65 4.23 4.84
N TYR A 71 -10.06 3.55 5.83
CA TYR A 71 -9.41 4.18 6.96
C TYR A 71 -8.25 3.31 7.46
N SER A 72 -7.05 3.86 7.39
CA SER A 72 -5.83 3.28 7.94
C SER A 72 -5.17 4.23 8.93
N ILE A 73 -4.33 3.68 9.79
CA ILE A 73 -3.45 4.39 10.70
C ILE A 73 -2.03 3.87 10.47
N VAL A 74 -1.11 4.78 10.15
CA VAL A 74 0.31 4.46 10.02
C VAL A 74 1.06 5.14 11.15
N THR A 75 1.82 4.36 11.92
CA THR A 75 2.56 4.84 13.09
C THR A 75 4.02 4.47 12.94
N GLU A 76 4.89 5.47 12.77
CA GLU A 76 6.34 5.27 12.77
C GLU A 76 6.82 4.85 14.16
N ASP A 77 7.88 4.04 14.25
CA ASP A 77 8.46 3.66 15.53
C ASP A 77 8.93 4.90 16.31
N GLY A 78 8.33 5.12 17.48
CA GLY A 78 8.59 6.29 18.33
C GLY A 78 7.91 7.59 17.86
N GLY A 79 7.14 7.55 16.77
CA GLY A 79 6.37 8.66 16.25
C GLY A 79 4.90 8.65 16.70
N GLU A 80 4.17 9.68 16.28
CA GLU A 80 2.72 9.79 16.50
C GLU A 80 1.94 9.09 15.37
N PRO A 81 0.74 8.54 15.67
CA PRO A 81 -0.09 7.91 14.66
C PRO A 81 -0.60 8.92 13.61
N MET A 82 -0.45 8.56 12.34
CA MET A 82 -1.00 9.30 11.21
C MET A 82 -2.26 8.61 10.70
N HIS A 83 -3.37 9.31 10.78
CA HIS A 83 -4.66 8.82 10.30
C HIS A 83 -4.83 9.13 8.80
N LEU A 84 -5.13 8.10 8.02
CA LEU A 84 -5.23 8.17 6.56
C LEU A 84 -6.62 7.73 6.11
N ARG A 85 -7.32 8.64 5.42
CA ARG A 85 -8.65 8.46 4.83
C ARG A 85 -8.65 8.91 3.38
N LYS A 86 -9.79 8.75 2.70
CA LYS A 86 -9.99 9.20 1.33
C LYS A 86 -9.44 10.62 1.09
N GLY A 87 -8.52 10.73 0.13
CA GLY A 87 -7.87 11.98 -0.28
C GLY A 87 -6.53 12.26 0.41
N ASP A 88 -6.21 11.56 1.50
CA ASP A 88 -4.91 11.67 2.15
C ASP A 88 -3.84 10.99 1.30
N ARG A 89 -2.63 11.55 1.36
CA ARG A 89 -1.47 11.15 0.56
C ARG A 89 -0.26 11.11 1.44
N MET A 90 0.62 10.15 1.20
CA MET A 90 1.83 9.99 1.99
C MET A 90 2.99 9.51 1.13
N ILE A 91 4.20 9.84 1.57
CA ILE A 91 5.44 9.27 1.05
C ILE A 91 6.08 8.48 2.19
N LEU A 92 6.39 7.21 1.92
CA LEU A 92 7.23 6.38 2.76
C LEU A 92 8.60 6.25 2.09
N ARG A 93 9.66 6.36 2.88
CA ARG A 93 11.05 6.37 2.38
C ARG A 93 11.78 5.14 2.91
N PRO A 94 12.87 4.72 2.23
CA PRO A 94 13.75 3.69 2.74
C PRO A 94 14.19 4.00 4.18
N GLY A 95 14.09 3.01 5.06
CA GLY A 95 14.35 3.12 6.49
C GLY A 95 13.11 3.41 7.34
N PHE A 96 11.93 3.67 6.75
CA PHE A 96 10.70 3.78 7.53
C PHE A 96 10.36 2.43 8.18
N THR A 97 10.14 2.46 9.50
CA THR A 97 9.73 1.29 10.28
C THR A 97 8.59 1.68 11.21
N GLY A 98 7.63 0.77 11.40
CA GLY A 98 6.47 1.06 12.22
C GLY A 98 5.35 0.05 12.08
N LEU A 99 4.13 0.52 12.32
CA LEU A 99 2.89 -0.26 12.20
C LEU A 99 1.99 0.33 11.11
N TRP A 100 1.38 -0.55 10.34
CA TRP A 100 0.21 -0.23 9.53
C TRP A 100 -0.99 -0.94 10.14
N GLU A 101 -2.01 -0.16 10.54
CA GLU A 101 -3.31 -0.65 10.98
C GLU A 101 -4.37 -0.26 9.95
N VAL A 102 -5.04 -1.25 9.36
CA VAL A 102 -6.22 -1.06 8.52
C VAL A 102 -7.44 -1.22 9.40
N VAL A 103 -8.12 -0.11 9.70
CA VAL A 103 -9.30 -0.08 10.57
C VAL A 103 -10.57 -0.43 9.78
N GLU A 104 -10.68 0.15 8.58
CA GLU A 104 -11.70 -0.16 7.58
C GLU A 104 -10.97 -0.53 6.28
N THR A 105 -11.55 -1.44 5.48
CA THR A 105 -10.95 -1.87 4.20
C THR A 105 -10.45 -0.65 3.43
N THR A 106 -9.15 -0.58 3.21
CA THR A 106 -8.47 0.58 2.65
C THR A 106 -8.02 0.26 1.24
N THR A 107 -8.35 1.12 0.29
CA THR A 107 -7.87 1.05 -1.10
C THR A 107 -7.01 2.28 -1.38
N LYS A 108 -5.82 2.11 -1.95
CA LYS A 108 -4.89 3.20 -2.32
C LYS A 108 -4.35 3.00 -3.73
N ASP A 109 -4.12 4.09 -4.46
CA ASP A 109 -3.17 4.06 -5.57
C ASP A 109 -1.75 4.17 -5.03
N TYR A 110 -0.77 3.59 -5.73
CA TYR A 110 0.62 3.67 -5.33
C TYR A 110 1.55 3.86 -6.52
N VAL A 111 2.71 4.44 -6.22
CA VAL A 111 3.91 4.41 -7.04
C VAL A 111 5.06 4.01 -6.13
N VAL A 112 5.70 2.88 -6.43
CA VAL A 112 6.82 2.33 -5.67
C VAL A 112 8.08 2.31 -6.52
N ARG A 113 9.21 2.63 -5.90
CA ARG A 113 10.54 2.47 -6.48
C ARG A 113 11.47 1.73 -5.54
N PHE A 114 11.90 0.54 -5.96
CA PHE A 114 12.96 -0.25 -5.33
C PHE A 114 14.35 0.20 -5.77
#